data_AF-A0A1H0M7H6-F1
#
_entry.id   AF-A0A1H0M7H6-F1
#
_cell.length_a   1.000
_cell.length_b   1.000
_cell.length_c   1.000
_cell.angle_alpha   90.00
_cell.angle_beta   90.00
_cell.angle_gamma   90.00
#
_symmetry.space_group_name_H-M   'P 1'
#
loop_
_entity.id
_entity.type
_entity.pdbx_description
1 polymer ?
#
loop_
_entity_poly.entity_id
_entity_poly.type
_entity_poly.pdbx_seq_one_letter_code
_entity_poly.pdbx_strand_id
1 'polypeptide(L)' 'MNTLRALARFQKILLIKAAGSKLNNKVAIITGGDSGIGRAVAIAFAKEGAYLVIAYLDGHQDAAET' A
#
# COMPACT_ATOMS: atom_id res chain seq x y z
N MET A 1 -10.81 -19.18 -20.96
CA MET A 1 -10.27 -19.63 -19.67
C MET A 1 -8.96 -18.89 -19.36
N ASN A 2 -8.93 -17.58 -19.62
CA ASN A 2 -9.27 -16.44 -18.75
C ASN A 2 -8.00 -15.87 -18.07
N THR A 3 -7.20 -15.22 -18.90
CA THR A 3 -6.22 -14.17 -18.55
C THR A 3 -6.76 -13.11 -17.58
N LEU A 4 -8.09 -13.01 -17.45
CA LEU A 4 -8.82 -12.20 -16.46
C LEU A 4 -8.50 -12.53 -14.99
N ARG A 5 -8.03 -13.76 -14.64
CA ARG A 5 -7.60 -14.06 -13.26
C ARG A 5 -6.26 -13.42 -12.87
N ALA A 6 -5.42 -13.01 -13.82
CA ALA A 6 -4.16 -12.32 -13.53
C ALA A 6 -4.40 -10.86 -13.10
N LEU A 7 -5.47 -10.22 -13.59
CA LEU A 7 -5.83 -8.84 -13.24
C LEU A 7 -6.43 -8.73 -11.83
N ALA A 8 -7.07 -9.77 -11.31
CA ALA A 8 -7.59 -9.81 -9.95
C ALA A 8 -6.49 -9.95 -8.87
N ARG A 9 -5.23 -10.18 -9.28
CA ARG A 9 -4.04 -10.21 -8.40
C ARG A 9 -3.38 -8.85 -8.21
N PHE A 10 -3.92 -7.77 -8.77
CA PHE A 10 -3.55 -6.42 -8.36
C PHE A 10 -4.15 -6.16 -6.97
N GLN A 11 -3.43 -6.67 -5.97
CA GLN A 11 -3.68 -6.52 -4.54
C GLN A 11 -4.03 -5.06 -4.23
N LYS A 12 -5.21 -4.88 -3.64
CA LYS A 12 -5.80 -3.67 -3.06
C LYS A 12 -4.83 -2.48 -2.91
N ILE A 13 -4.81 -1.58 -3.88
CA ILE A 13 -4.04 -0.32 -3.80
C ILE A 13 -4.87 0.71 -3.03
N LEU A 14 -4.37 1.15 -1.88
CA LEU A 14 -4.97 2.25 -1.12
C LEU A 14 -4.25 3.55 -1.46
N LEU A 15 -4.94 4.48 -2.13
CA LEU A 15 -4.47 5.84 -2.34
C LEU A 15 -4.88 6.73 -1.16
N ILE A 16 -3.92 7.36 -0.51
CA ILE A 16 -4.15 8.33 0.56
C ILE A 16 -3.69 9.70 0.05
N LYS A 17 -4.59 10.69 0.12
CA LYS A 17 -4.24 12.11 -0.07
C LYS A 17 -3.97 12.70 1.31
N ALA A 18 -2.80 13.31 1.47
CA ALA A 18 -2.39 13.84 2.75
C ALA A 18 -1.74 15.22 2.62
N ALA A 19 -1.63 15.93 3.74
CA ALA A 19 -1.27 17.33 3.80
C ALA A 19 0.17 17.48 4.30
N GLY A 20 1.02 18.12 3.50
CA GLY A 20 2.42 18.43 3.79
C GLY A 20 3.04 19.25 2.66
N SER A 21 4.32 19.61 2.73
CA SER A 21 5.00 20.41 1.70
C SER A 21 6.24 19.75 1.09
N LYS A 22 6.94 18.88 1.84
CA LYS A 22 8.21 18.29 1.37
C LYS A 22 8.04 17.29 0.24
N LEU A 23 6.99 16.48 0.27
CA LEU A 23 6.75 15.41 -0.71
C LEU A 23 5.55 15.72 -1.63
N ASN A 24 5.16 16.99 -1.73
CA ASN A 24 4.11 17.40 -2.66
C ASN A 24 4.45 16.99 -4.10
N ASN A 25 3.44 16.44 -4.79
CA ASN A 25 3.56 15.95 -6.16
C ASN A 25 4.64 14.85 -6.32
N LYS A 26 4.95 14.11 -5.26
CA LYS A 26 5.76 12.90 -5.32
C LYS A 26 4.87 11.69 -5.08
N VAL A 27 5.21 10.60 -5.76
CA VAL A 27 4.59 9.29 -5.58
C VAL A 27 5.57 8.41 -4.82
N ALA A 28 5.12 7.77 -3.74
CA ALA A 28 5.89 6.79 -3.00
C ALA A 28 5.24 5.42 -3.09
N ILE A 29 6.03 4.45 -3.53
CA ILE A 29 5.65 3.04 -3.59
C ILE A 29 6.23 2.35 -2.36
N ILE A 30 5.38 1.78 -1.52
CA ILE A 30 5.76 1.20 -0.23
C ILE A 30 5.33 -0.26 -0.21
N THR A 31 6.30 -1.18 -0.13
CA THR A 31 6.06 -2.61 0.06
C THR A 31 5.97 -2.95 1.55
N GLY A 32 5.09 -3.88 1.95
CA GLY A 32 4.87 -4.22 3.36
C GLY A 32 4.30 -3.05 4.17
N GLY A 33 3.62 -2.11 3.51
CA GLY A 33 3.08 -0.90 4.15
C GLY A 33 1.84 -1.15 5.01
N ASP A 34 1.40 -2.40 5.12
CA ASP A 34 0.27 -2.82 5.94
C ASP A 34 0.66 -3.10 7.39
N SER A 35 1.94 -3.25 7.75
CA SER A 35 2.36 -3.60 9.11
C SER A 35 3.70 -2.98 9.53
N GLY A 36 3.99 -3.03 10.83
CA GLY A 36 5.27 -2.64 11.42
C GLY A 36 5.86 -1.34 10.89
N ILE A 37 7.12 -1.42 10.43
CA ILE A 37 7.89 -0.28 9.92
C ILE A 37 7.28 0.27 8.63
N GLY A 38 6.82 -0.59 7.72
CA GLY A 38 6.24 -0.15 6.45
C GLY A 38 5.01 0.74 6.66
N ARG A 39 4.16 0.38 7.63
CA ARG A 39 3.00 1.21 8.02
C ARG A 39 3.42 2.56 8.59
N ALA A 40 4.43 2.59 9.45
CA ALA A 40 4.96 3.83 10.02
C ALA A 40 5.53 4.76 8.94
N VAL A 41 6.27 4.20 7.96
CA VAL A 41 6.80 4.96 6.82
C VAL A 41 5.68 5.50 5.94
N ALA A 42 4.66 4.71 5.64
CA ALA A 42 3.50 5.16 4.85
C ALA A 42 2.80 6.35 5.51
N ILE A 43 2.58 6.28 6.83
CA ILE A 43 1.97 7.39 7.58
C ILE A 43 2.87 8.65 7.53
N ALA A 44 4.18 8.49 7.69
CA ALA A 44 5.11 9.62 7.63
C ALA A 44 5.11 10.28 6.24
N PHE A 45 5.15 9.49 5.16
CA PHE A 45 5.14 10.02 3.80
C PHE A 45 3.82 10.69 3.43
N ALA A 46 2.69 10.14 3.91
CA ALA A 46 1.40 10.81 3.82
C ALA A 46 1.46 12.19 4.49
N LYS A 47 1.93 12.26 5.74
CA LYS A 47 2.05 13.55 6.47
C LYS A 47 2.95 14.58 5.79
N GLU A 48 3.81 14.17 4.86
CA GLU A 48 4.66 15.07 4.09
C GLU A 48 4.08 15.42 2.70
N GLY A 49 2.87 14.93 2.37
CA GLY A 49 2.11 15.29 1.17
C GLY A 49 2.28 14.35 -0.04
N ALA A 50 2.87 13.16 0.16
CA ALA A 50 3.06 12.20 -0.92
C ALA A 50 1.75 11.51 -1.33
N TYR A 51 1.63 11.18 -2.62
CA TYR A 51 0.69 10.18 -3.10
C TYR A 51 1.27 8.79 -2.84
N LEU A 52 0.50 7.91 -2.21
CA LEU A 52 0.98 6.58 -1.81
C LEU A 52 0.41 5.47 -2.67
N VAL A 53 1.27 4.52 -3.02
CA VAL A 53 0.90 3.20 -3.51
C VAL A 53 1.44 2.19 -2.51
N ILE A 54 0.54 1.55 -1.75
CA ILE A 54 0.92 0.55 -0.76
C ILE A 54 0.71 -0.83 -1.36
N ALA A 55 1.79 -1.59 -1.47
CA ALA A 55 1.78 -2.98 -1.87
C ALA A 55 2.07 -3.86 -0.65
N TYR A 56 1.20 -4.81 -0.36
CA TYR A 56 1.45 -5.82 0.65
C TYR A 56 0.84 -7.13 0.17
N LEU A 57 1.37 -8.24 0.69
CA LEU A 57 0.79 -9.55 0.43
C LEU A 57 -0.35 -9.74 1.41
N ASP A 58 -1.56 -9.99 0.91
CA ASP A 58 -2.70 -10.36 1.74
C ASP A 58 -2.49 -11.79 2.27
N GLY A 59 -1.75 -11.91 3.37
CA GLY A 59 -1.45 -13.17 4.04
C GLY A 59 -2.61 -13.69 4.92
N HIS A 60 -3.81 -13.11 4.80
CA HIS A 60 -4.94 -13.45 5.65
C HIS A 60 -5.69 -14.74 5.25
N GLN A 61 -5.13 -15.54 4.33
CA GLN A 61 -5.69 -16.85 3.97
C GLN A 61 -5.21 -18.01 4.84
N ASP A 62 -4.14 -17.87 5.63
CA ASP A 62 -3.54 -19.01 6.36
C ASP A 62 -3.74 -18.97 7.89
N ALA A 63 -4.43 -17.95 8.42
CA ALA A 63 -4.68 -17.83 9.87
C ALA A 63 -5.99 -18.50 10.34
N ALA A 64 -6.70 -19.21 9.46
CA ALA A 64 -7.95 -19.90 9.76
C ALA A 64 -7.82 -21.44 9.85
N GLU A 65 -6.62 -21.99 9.67
CA GLU A 65 -6.35 -23.42 9.81
C GLU A 65 -5.40 -23.71 10.98
N THR A 66 -5.85 -23.51 12.22
CA THR A 66 -5.31 -24.24 13.38
C THR A 66 -6.35 -24.37 14.48
#